data_AF-A0A4P6K3R5-F1
#
_entry.id   AF-A0A4P6K3R5-F1
#
_cell.length_a   1.000
_cell.length_b   1.000
_cell.length_c   1.000
_cell.angle_alpha   90.00
_cell.angle_beta   90.00
_cell.angle_gamma   90.00
#
_symmetry.space_group_name_H-M   'P 1'
#
loop_
_entity.id
_entity.type
_entity.pdbx_description
1 polymer ?
#
loop_
_entity_poly.entity_id
_entity_poly.type
_entity_poly.pdbx_seq_one_letter_code
_entity_poly.pdbx_strand_id
1 'polypeptide(L)'
;MKRDITDTSDTKRRRDAGILHITERDLLVLNWIAEQFCLSFDHLRRLLGLHAKATTKAPGTLSISATRDAVQRWEQLGLIEPPRKIIAEYPPYLWLSRRGITQLGSPYPYYEPRPATIRHLYAVNAVRLTLESHSLQGNWISYRTLRRQSQTSPIPDADLFSPTLPRIAVRVIERPPQHPITIRDELATMEALTTLYSRFWYFVDTNAYTSLITAVRDHDATVNPDKQLSPCIAWFTLETQEIQEIGEVSP
;
A
#
# COMPACT_ATOMS: atom_id res chain seq x y z
N MET A 1 8.96 -63.11 20.32
CA MET A 1 7.84 -62.32 19.76
C MET A 1 8.44 -61.06 19.16
N LYS A 2 8.60 -61.03 17.83
CA LYS A 2 9.16 -59.89 17.07
C LYS A 2 8.10 -58.79 16.99
N ARG A 3 8.49 -57.52 17.16
CA ARG A 3 7.74 -56.38 16.61
C ARG A 3 8.71 -55.48 15.87
N ASP A 4 8.39 -55.34 14.60
CA ASP A 4 9.13 -54.64 13.57
C ASP A 4 9.08 -53.12 13.73
N ILE A 5 10.07 -52.53 13.09
CA ILE A 5 10.44 -51.13 12.97
C ILE A 5 9.62 -50.44 11.85
N THR A 6 9.60 -49.11 11.92
CA THR A 6 9.36 -48.08 10.87
C THR A 6 7.93 -47.77 10.39
N ASP A 7 7.54 -46.51 10.62
CA ASP A 7 7.21 -45.63 9.50
C ASP A 7 7.74 -44.21 9.78
N THR A 8 8.97 -43.96 9.32
CA THR A 8 9.54 -42.62 9.16
C THR A 8 8.88 -41.97 7.95
N SER A 9 8.02 -40.98 8.18
CA SER A 9 7.44 -40.15 7.12
C SER A 9 8.52 -39.35 6.41
N ASP A 10 9.11 -39.96 5.38
CA ASP A 10 10.07 -39.33 4.47
C ASP A 10 9.31 -38.30 3.63
N THR A 11 9.27 -37.06 4.11
CA THR A 11 8.74 -35.92 3.36
C THR A 11 9.67 -35.64 2.19
N LYS A 12 9.38 -36.29 1.07
CA LYS A 12 10.08 -36.22 -0.22
C LYS A 12 10.67 -34.83 -0.47
N ARG A 13 11.99 -34.71 -0.22
CA ARG A 13 12.77 -33.49 -0.45
C ARG A 13 12.60 -33.08 -1.92
N ARG A 14 12.16 -31.84 -2.15
CA ARG A 14 11.93 -31.33 -3.51
C ARG A 14 13.27 -31.28 -4.28
N ARG A 15 13.23 -31.55 -5.59
CA ARG A 15 14.40 -31.65 -6.47
C ARG A 15 15.21 -30.34 -6.61
N ASP A 16 14.60 -29.22 -6.24
CA ASP A 16 15.16 -27.87 -6.24
C ASP A 16 15.66 -27.42 -4.86
N ALA A 17 15.64 -28.29 -3.85
CA ALA A 17 16.07 -27.98 -2.50
C ALA A 17 17.57 -27.61 -2.46
N GLY A 18 17.87 -26.31 -2.49
CA GLY A 18 19.23 -25.76 -2.43
C GLY A 18 19.54 -24.77 -3.54
N ILE A 19 18.73 -24.67 -4.60
CA ILE A 19 18.92 -23.67 -5.65
C ILE A 19 17.99 -22.49 -5.37
N LEU A 20 18.59 -21.31 -5.13
CA LEU A 20 17.85 -20.07 -4.90
C LEU A 20 17.29 -19.55 -6.22
N HIS A 21 16.06 -19.95 -6.54
CA HIS A 21 15.33 -19.42 -7.68
C HIS A 21 14.30 -18.36 -7.25
N ILE A 22 14.19 -17.31 -8.05
CA ILE A 22 13.10 -16.34 -7.95
C ILE A 22 11.88 -16.93 -8.66
N THR A 23 10.71 -16.88 -8.01
CA THR A 23 9.44 -17.29 -8.59
C THR A 23 8.68 -16.10 -9.16
N GLU A 24 7.69 -16.34 -10.00
CA GLU A 24 6.80 -15.27 -10.53
C GLU A 24 6.15 -14.45 -9.41
N ARG A 25 5.74 -15.11 -8.33
CA ARG A 25 5.18 -14.44 -7.14
C ARG A 25 6.19 -13.48 -6.52
N ASP A 26 7.45 -13.88 -6.46
CA ASP A 26 8.50 -13.01 -5.89
C ASP A 26 8.74 -11.79 -6.78
N LEU A 27 8.78 -11.96 -8.10
CA LEU A 27 8.91 -10.84 -9.03
C LEU A 27 7.76 -9.84 -8.87
N LEU A 28 6.53 -10.35 -8.78
CA LEU A 28 5.34 -9.51 -8.53
C LEU A 28 5.50 -8.73 -7.22
N VAL A 29 5.81 -9.40 -6.12
CA VAL A 29 5.95 -8.76 -4.81
C VAL A 29 7.12 -7.77 -4.76
N LEU A 30 8.28 -8.11 -5.35
CA LEU A 30 9.43 -7.22 -5.38
C LEU A 30 9.16 -5.96 -6.22
N ASN A 31 8.44 -6.08 -7.34
CA ASN A 31 7.99 -4.94 -8.13
C ASN A 31 6.98 -4.08 -7.36
N TRP A 32 6.05 -4.71 -6.64
CA TRP A 32 5.11 -4.01 -5.76
C TRP A 32 5.86 -3.18 -4.71
N ILE A 33 6.91 -3.74 -4.07
CA ILE A 33 7.77 -3.02 -3.12
C ILE A 33 8.49 -1.86 -3.82
N ALA A 34 8.99 -2.07 -5.05
CA ALA A 34 9.64 -1.02 -5.82
C ALA A 34 8.72 0.20 -6.01
N GLU A 35 7.45 -0.04 -6.35
CA GLU A 35 6.43 0.99 -6.55
C GLU A 35 6.05 1.73 -5.27
N GLN A 36 6.08 1.05 -4.12
CA GLN A 36 5.64 1.56 -2.81
C GLN A 36 6.77 2.00 -1.88
N PHE A 37 7.99 2.11 -2.40
CA PHE A 37 9.23 2.39 -1.65
C PHE A 37 9.69 1.27 -0.71
N CYS A 38 8.82 0.81 0.19
CA CYS A 38 9.10 -0.24 1.17
C CYS A 38 7.81 -0.92 1.64
N LEU A 39 7.93 -2.05 2.32
CA LEU A 39 6.80 -2.79 2.87
C LEU A 39 7.12 -3.33 4.28
N SER A 40 6.15 -3.29 5.18
CA SER A 40 6.27 -3.90 6.50
C SER A 40 6.08 -5.41 6.43
N PHE A 41 6.68 -6.15 7.37
CA PHE A 41 6.67 -7.61 7.35
C PHE A 41 5.25 -8.22 7.43
N ASP A 42 4.33 -7.61 8.17
CA ASP A 42 2.93 -8.03 8.23
C ASP A 42 2.18 -7.83 6.90
N HIS A 43 2.40 -6.69 6.24
CA HIS A 43 1.87 -6.44 4.90
C HIS A 43 2.48 -7.37 3.85
N LEU A 44 3.76 -7.70 3.96
CA LEU A 44 4.41 -8.71 3.12
C LEU A 44 3.72 -10.07 3.23
N ARG A 45 3.34 -10.50 4.44
CA ARG A 45 2.62 -11.76 4.65
C ARG A 45 1.28 -11.76 3.91
N ARG A 46 0.55 -10.64 3.95
CA ARG A 46 -0.72 -10.48 3.23
C ARG A 46 -0.49 -10.53 1.73
N LEU A 47 0.45 -9.73 1.21
CA LEU A 47 0.74 -9.68 -0.21
C LEU A 47 1.17 -11.05 -0.79
N LEU A 48 2.09 -11.75 -0.11
CA LEU A 48 2.50 -13.10 -0.52
C LEU A 48 1.37 -14.14 -0.41
N GLY A 49 0.42 -13.92 0.51
CA GLY A 49 -0.77 -14.74 0.70
C GLY A 49 -1.81 -14.52 -0.41
N LEU A 50 -2.05 -13.26 -0.80
CA LEU A 50 -2.93 -12.89 -1.92
C LEU A 50 -2.47 -13.52 -3.24
N HIS A 51 -1.15 -13.64 -3.44
CA HIS A 51 -0.58 -14.27 -4.63
C HIS A 51 -0.14 -15.73 -4.43
N ALA A 52 -0.60 -16.40 -3.37
CA ALA A 52 -0.29 -17.81 -3.16
C ALA A 52 -1.07 -18.71 -4.12
N LYS A 53 -0.38 -19.69 -4.74
CA LYS A 53 -1.02 -20.69 -5.62
C LYS A 53 -1.92 -21.69 -4.89
N ALA A 54 -1.71 -21.84 -3.58
CA ALA A 54 -2.48 -22.76 -2.73
C ALA A 54 -3.13 -21.98 -1.61
N THR A 55 -4.31 -22.45 -1.18
CA THR A 55 -5.04 -21.87 -0.04
C THR A 55 -4.14 -21.80 1.19
N THR A 56 -4.01 -20.60 1.74
CA THR A 56 -3.27 -20.36 2.97
C THR A 56 -4.11 -20.76 4.18
N LYS A 57 -3.45 -21.15 5.29
CA LYS A 57 -4.15 -21.51 6.55
C LYS A 57 -5.05 -20.40 7.07
N ALA A 58 -4.59 -19.15 6.95
CA ALA A 58 -5.41 -17.96 7.15
C ALA A 58 -5.66 -17.35 5.76
N PRO A 59 -6.92 -17.12 5.33
CA PRO A 59 -7.21 -16.59 4.00
C PRO A 59 -6.38 -15.35 3.65
N GLY A 60 -5.76 -15.36 2.47
CA GLY A 60 -4.97 -14.23 1.96
C GLY A 60 -3.71 -13.88 2.77
N THR A 61 -3.26 -14.73 3.71
CA THR A 61 -2.08 -14.44 4.55
C THR A 61 -1.13 -15.62 4.63
N LEU A 62 0.14 -15.39 4.26
CA LEU A 62 1.19 -16.39 4.37
C LEU A 62 1.66 -16.57 5.83
N SER A 63 2.11 -17.78 6.17
CA SER A 63 2.69 -18.06 7.48
C SER A 63 3.99 -17.26 7.71
N ILE A 64 4.32 -17.01 8.98
CA ILE A 64 5.54 -16.29 9.34
C ILE A 64 6.79 -17.03 8.82
N SER A 65 6.85 -18.35 8.98
CA SER A 65 7.99 -19.16 8.50
C SER A 65 8.16 -19.05 6.99
N ALA A 66 7.10 -19.30 6.22
CA ALA A 66 7.19 -19.24 4.76
C ALA A 66 7.50 -17.82 4.23
N THR A 67 7.11 -16.79 5.00
CA THR A 67 7.48 -15.40 4.67
C THR A 67 8.95 -15.14 4.96
N ARG A 68 9.49 -15.64 6.08
CA ARG A 68 10.93 -15.56 6.38
C ARG A 68 11.76 -16.30 5.35
N ASP A 69 11.31 -17.46 4.89
CA ASP A 69 12.00 -18.23 3.84
C ASP A 69 12.10 -17.43 2.53
N ALA A 70 11.04 -16.69 2.18
CA ALA A 70 11.06 -15.80 1.02
C ALA A 70 12.04 -14.64 1.20
N VAL A 71 11.97 -13.95 2.35
CA VAL A 71 12.86 -12.83 2.69
C VAL A 71 14.33 -13.27 2.70
N GLN A 72 14.66 -14.36 3.40
CA GLN A 72 16.03 -14.88 3.48
C GLN A 72 16.59 -15.19 2.10
N ARG A 73 15.79 -15.79 1.22
CA ARG A 73 16.19 -16.06 -0.16
C ARG A 73 16.43 -14.76 -0.95
N TRP A 74 15.58 -13.74 -0.79
CA TRP A 74 15.78 -12.45 -1.44
C TRP A 74 17.03 -11.71 -0.92
N GLU A 75 17.31 -11.79 0.38
CA GLU A 75 18.54 -11.27 1.00
C GLU A 75 19.78 -11.99 0.45
N GLN A 76 19.77 -13.32 0.39
CA GLN A 76 20.87 -14.11 -0.16
C GLN A 76 21.14 -13.83 -1.64
N LEU A 77 20.09 -13.51 -2.41
CA LEU A 77 20.21 -13.07 -3.80
C LEU A 77 20.64 -11.60 -3.95
N GLY A 78 20.68 -10.85 -2.84
CA GLY A 78 21.02 -9.44 -2.79
C GLY A 78 19.94 -8.53 -3.38
N LEU A 79 18.67 -8.96 -3.40
CA LEU A 79 17.55 -8.21 -3.99
C LEU A 79 16.96 -7.17 -3.04
N ILE A 80 17.07 -7.41 -1.74
CA ILE A 80 16.54 -6.52 -0.71
C ILE A 80 17.64 -6.14 0.27
N GLU A 81 17.47 -5.00 0.94
CA GLU A 81 18.20 -4.71 2.17
C GLU A 81 17.66 -5.59 3.32
N PRO A 82 18.48 -5.93 4.33
CA PRO A 82 18.00 -6.68 5.48
C PRO A 82 16.83 -5.97 6.15
N PRO A 83 15.75 -6.68 6.55
CA PRO A 83 14.61 -6.07 7.21
C PRO A 83 15.03 -5.34 8.50
N ARG A 84 14.60 -4.08 8.66
CA ARG A 84 14.95 -3.26 9.83
C ARG A 84 13.71 -2.73 10.53
N LYS A 85 13.75 -2.67 11.86
CA LYS A 85 12.76 -1.96 12.64
C LYS A 85 13.12 -0.47 12.63
N ILE A 86 12.25 0.36 12.06
CA ILE A 86 12.51 1.79 11.85
C ILE A 86 11.84 2.64 12.93
N ILE A 87 10.64 2.24 13.35
CA ILE A 87 9.91 2.83 14.48
C ILE A 87 9.33 1.71 15.36
N ALA A 88 9.05 2.02 16.63
CA ALA A 88 8.74 1.02 17.65
C ALA A 88 7.39 0.30 17.42
N GLU A 89 6.42 1.04 16.91
CA GLU A 89 5.01 0.66 16.81
C GLU A 89 4.73 -0.31 15.66
N TYR A 90 5.65 -0.42 14.70
CA TYR A 90 5.44 -1.19 13.48
C TYR A 90 6.40 -2.38 13.37
N PRO A 91 6.00 -3.43 12.62
CA PRO A 91 6.90 -4.52 12.26
C PRO A 91 8.12 -4.03 11.47
N PRO A 92 9.17 -4.85 11.34
CA PRO A 92 10.31 -4.53 10.48
C PRO A 92 9.87 -4.25 9.04
N TYR A 93 10.53 -3.30 8.40
CA TYR A 93 10.34 -2.94 7.00
C TYR A 93 11.43 -3.54 6.15
N LEU A 94 11.07 -3.89 4.92
CA LEU A 94 11.98 -4.30 3.86
C LEU A 94 11.80 -3.41 2.62
N TRP A 95 12.89 -3.24 1.88
CA TRP A 95 12.92 -2.49 0.63
C TRP A 95 14.00 -3.04 -0.29
N LEU A 96 13.95 -2.70 -1.57
CA LEU A 96 14.91 -3.19 -2.55
C LEU A 96 16.31 -2.61 -2.28
N SER A 97 17.33 -3.46 -2.42
CA SER A 97 18.72 -2.99 -2.46
C SER A 97 19.00 -2.31 -3.81
N ARG A 98 20.13 -1.61 -3.93
CA ARG A 98 20.59 -1.07 -5.22
C ARG A 98 20.74 -2.16 -6.30
N ARG A 99 21.22 -3.33 -5.89
CA ARG A 99 21.36 -4.49 -6.77
C ARG A 99 19.99 -5.02 -7.18
N GLY A 100 19.05 -5.13 -6.25
CA GLY A 100 17.67 -5.54 -6.55
C GLY A 100 16.98 -4.63 -7.55
N ILE A 101 17.11 -3.31 -7.38
CA ILE A 101 16.58 -2.33 -8.33
C ILE A 101 17.14 -2.57 -9.73
N THR A 102 18.46 -2.74 -9.84
CA THR A 102 19.13 -2.97 -11.12
C THR A 102 18.69 -4.29 -11.76
N GLN A 103 18.64 -5.38 -10.98
CA GLN A 103 18.29 -6.72 -11.47
C GLN A 103 16.82 -6.84 -11.88
N LEU A 104 15.92 -6.12 -11.21
CA LEU A 104 14.50 -6.07 -11.57
C LEU A 104 14.22 -5.12 -12.74
N GLY A 105 15.22 -4.38 -13.22
CA GLY A 105 15.01 -3.31 -14.21
C GLY A 105 14.07 -2.23 -13.68
N SER A 106 14.00 -2.05 -12.36
CA SER A 106 13.07 -1.12 -11.73
C SER A 106 13.40 0.30 -12.17
N PRO A 107 12.40 1.07 -12.64
CA PRO A 107 12.64 2.43 -13.12
C PRO A 107 12.76 3.45 -11.97
N TYR A 108 12.66 3.00 -10.73
CA TYR A 108 12.68 3.85 -9.56
C TYR A 108 14.07 3.87 -8.89
N PRO A 109 14.54 5.05 -8.43
CA PRO A 109 15.84 5.14 -7.76
C PRO A 109 15.86 4.38 -6.43
N TYR A 110 17.05 4.10 -5.91
CA TYR A 110 17.19 3.58 -4.56
C TYR A 110 16.53 4.48 -3.52
N TYR A 111 15.87 3.84 -2.55
CA TYR A 111 15.21 4.50 -1.45
C TYR A 111 15.59 3.79 -0.16
N GLU A 112 15.99 4.56 0.86
CA GLU A 112 16.14 4.09 2.22
C GLU A 112 15.02 4.68 3.07
N PRO A 113 14.21 3.85 3.76
CA PRO A 113 13.07 4.37 4.49
C PRO A 113 13.47 5.17 5.73
N ARG A 114 12.71 6.23 5.98
CA ARG A 114 12.98 7.21 7.04
C ARG A 114 11.87 7.19 8.08
N PRO A 115 12.18 7.37 9.38
CA PRO A 115 11.16 7.41 10.43
C PRO A 115 10.00 8.38 10.14
N ALA A 116 10.30 9.53 9.53
CA ALA A 116 9.31 10.55 9.20
C ALA A 116 8.24 10.10 8.20
N THR A 117 8.57 9.20 7.26
CA THR A 117 7.67 8.78 6.17
C THR A 117 7.05 7.41 6.38
N ILE A 118 7.63 6.59 7.27
CA ILE A 118 7.24 5.18 7.41
C ILE A 118 5.77 5.00 7.80
N ARG A 119 5.23 5.86 8.67
CA ARG A 119 3.82 5.75 9.08
C ARG A 119 2.87 5.97 7.89
N HIS A 120 3.14 7.02 7.11
CA HIS A 120 2.36 7.32 5.93
C HIS A 120 2.47 6.21 4.88
N LEU A 121 3.68 5.72 4.61
CA LEU A 121 3.89 4.58 3.69
C LEU A 121 3.17 3.31 4.17
N TYR A 122 3.12 3.05 5.48
CA TYR A 122 2.33 1.94 6.02
C TYR A 122 0.84 2.10 5.70
N ALA A 123 0.27 3.28 5.93
CA ALA A 123 -1.14 3.55 5.65
C ALA A 123 -1.46 3.42 4.15
N VAL A 124 -0.63 4.01 3.27
CA VAL A 124 -0.79 3.88 1.81
C VAL A 124 -0.70 2.42 1.37
N ASN A 125 0.23 1.65 1.92
CA ASN A 125 0.36 0.21 1.64
C ASN A 125 -0.88 -0.57 2.10
N ALA A 126 -1.44 -0.24 3.26
CA ALA A 126 -2.65 -0.86 3.77
C ALA A 126 -3.86 -0.58 2.86
N VAL A 127 -3.99 0.66 2.38
CA VAL A 127 -5.02 1.06 1.41
C VAL A 127 -4.86 0.26 0.12
N ARG A 128 -3.66 0.26 -0.49
CA ARG A 128 -3.40 -0.50 -1.73
C ARG A 128 -3.74 -1.97 -1.58
N LEU A 129 -3.27 -2.63 -0.51
CA LEU A 129 -3.55 -4.05 -0.26
C LEU A 129 -5.04 -4.33 -0.11
N THR A 130 -5.79 -3.43 0.53
CA THR A 130 -7.23 -3.58 0.73
C THR A 130 -7.97 -3.42 -0.59
N LEU A 131 -7.59 -2.44 -1.42
CA LEU A 131 -8.19 -2.24 -2.75
C LEU A 131 -7.92 -3.43 -3.67
N GLU A 132 -6.68 -3.92 -3.69
CA GLU A 132 -6.29 -5.09 -4.49
C GLU A 132 -6.98 -6.37 -4.02
N SER A 133 -7.20 -6.56 -2.71
CA SER A 133 -7.90 -7.75 -2.19
C SER A 133 -9.38 -7.80 -2.57
N HIS A 134 -10.01 -6.65 -2.78
CA HIS A 134 -11.41 -6.56 -3.21
C HIS A 134 -11.59 -6.67 -4.73
N SER A 135 -10.49 -6.89 -5.49
CA SER A 135 -10.51 -6.96 -6.95
C SER A 135 -11.22 -5.75 -7.59
N LEU A 136 -11.11 -4.57 -6.98
CA LEU A 136 -11.63 -3.36 -7.58
C LEU A 136 -10.96 -3.14 -8.94
N GLN A 137 -11.76 -2.82 -9.97
CA GLN A 137 -11.33 -2.76 -11.37
C GLN A 137 -10.47 -1.51 -11.69
N GLY A 138 -9.51 -1.17 -10.84
CA GLY A 138 -8.60 -0.02 -11.01
C GLY A 138 -7.14 -0.45 -10.98
N ASN A 139 -6.36 0.03 -11.94
CA ASN A 139 -4.91 -0.08 -11.91
C ASN A 139 -4.36 0.96 -10.95
N TRP A 140 -3.65 0.50 -9.93
CA TRP A 140 -2.95 1.37 -9.01
C TRP A 140 -1.71 1.99 -9.67
N ILE A 141 -1.65 3.32 -9.72
CA ILE A 141 -0.48 4.08 -10.15
C ILE A 141 0.11 4.76 -8.91
N SER A 142 1.29 4.29 -8.49
CA SER A 142 1.90 4.77 -7.25
C SER A 142 2.40 6.20 -7.34
N TYR A 143 2.50 6.89 -6.19
CA TYR A 143 3.17 8.18 -6.07
C TYR A 143 4.52 8.24 -6.81
N ARG A 144 5.33 7.18 -6.74
CA ARG A 144 6.63 7.13 -7.44
C ARG A 144 6.49 7.22 -8.95
N THR A 145 5.45 6.59 -9.49
CA THR A 145 5.12 6.64 -10.91
C THR A 145 4.62 8.02 -11.28
N LEU A 146 3.65 8.54 -10.52
CA LEU A 146 3.08 9.87 -10.72
C LEU A 146 4.15 10.96 -10.67
N ARG A 147 5.06 10.91 -9.70
CA ARG A 147 6.17 11.88 -9.56
C ARG A 147 7.19 11.81 -10.69
N ARG A 148 7.34 10.67 -11.36
CA ARG A 148 8.20 10.56 -12.55
C ARG A 148 7.52 11.10 -13.80
N GLN A 149 6.20 10.99 -13.88
CA GLN A 149 5.40 11.41 -15.04
C GLN A 149 4.97 12.88 -14.95
N SER A 150 4.77 13.39 -13.74
CA SER A 150 4.32 14.75 -13.45
C SER A 150 5.48 15.66 -13.11
N GLN A 151 5.45 16.89 -13.62
CA GLN A 151 6.32 17.99 -13.19
C GLN A 151 5.58 18.97 -12.25
N THR A 152 4.30 18.74 -12.01
CA THR A 152 3.43 19.65 -11.24
C THR A 152 3.11 19.08 -9.87
N SER A 153 3.15 19.95 -8.87
CA SER A 153 2.63 19.71 -7.53
C SER A 153 1.28 20.42 -7.38
N PRO A 154 0.36 19.91 -6.56
CA PRO A 154 0.47 18.70 -5.73
C PRO A 154 0.27 17.39 -6.53
N ILE A 155 0.67 16.26 -5.92
CA ILE A 155 0.50 14.90 -6.46
C ILE A 155 -0.21 14.07 -5.40
N PRO A 156 -1.26 13.30 -5.74
CA PRO A 156 -1.93 12.42 -4.78
C PRO A 156 -1.04 11.23 -4.38
N ASP A 157 -1.42 10.50 -3.34
CA ASP A 157 -0.64 9.36 -2.83
C ASP A 157 -0.68 8.17 -3.82
N ALA A 158 -1.77 8.08 -4.57
CA ALA A 158 -1.88 7.28 -5.76
C ALA A 158 -2.97 7.78 -6.70
N ASP A 159 -2.99 7.21 -7.89
CA ASP A 159 -4.09 7.31 -8.84
C ASP A 159 -4.65 5.91 -9.09
N LEU A 160 -5.97 5.79 -9.11
CA LEU A 160 -6.67 4.60 -9.54
C LEU A 160 -7.25 4.87 -10.92
N PHE A 161 -6.70 4.17 -11.90
CA PHE A 161 -7.12 4.29 -13.29
C PHE A 161 -7.82 3.02 -13.77
N SER A 162 -9.01 3.18 -14.33
CA SER A 162 -9.70 2.13 -15.07
C SER A 162 -10.07 2.64 -16.46
N PRO A 163 -10.03 1.81 -17.53
CA PRO A 163 -10.52 2.22 -18.85
C PRO A 163 -11.98 2.68 -18.85
N THR A 164 -12.77 2.23 -17.87
CA THR A 164 -14.21 2.48 -17.79
C THR A 164 -14.62 3.47 -16.70
N LEU A 165 -13.67 3.95 -15.89
CA LEU A 165 -13.95 4.89 -14.79
C LEU A 165 -13.08 6.14 -14.93
N PRO A 166 -13.56 7.31 -14.46
CA PRO A 166 -12.70 8.48 -14.35
C PRO A 166 -11.49 8.17 -13.45
N ARG A 167 -10.38 8.87 -13.67
CA ARG A 167 -9.21 8.79 -12.77
C ARG A 167 -9.60 9.24 -11.38
N ILE A 168 -9.23 8.46 -10.37
CA ILE A 168 -9.53 8.73 -8.98
C ILE A 168 -8.22 9.04 -8.25
N ALA A 169 -8.12 10.24 -7.70
CA ALA A 169 -7.03 10.59 -6.81
C ALA A 169 -7.24 9.91 -5.45
N VAL A 170 -6.26 9.14 -5.00
CA VAL A 170 -6.25 8.53 -3.67
C VAL A 170 -5.42 9.39 -2.73
N ARG A 171 -6.02 9.77 -1.60
CA ARG A 171 -5.39 10.57 -0.55
C ARG A 171 -5.47 9.84 0.78
N VAL A 172 -4.35 9.80 1.50
CA VAL A 172 -4.23 9.09 2.77
C VAL A 172 -3.79 10.05 3.86
N ILE A 173 -4.65 10.25 4.86
CA ILE A 173 -4.36 11.09 6.03
C ILE A 173 -4.26 10.19 7.26
N GLU A 174 -3.04 9.75 7.58
CA GLU A 174 -2.83 8.74 8.63
C GLU A 174 -2.75 9.29 10.06
N ARG A 175 -2.91 10.61 10.21
CA ARG A 175 -2.99 11.29 11.51
C ARG A 175 -3.88 12.53 11.40
N PRO A 176 -4.52 12.93 12.50
CA PRO A 176 -5.19 14.23 12.57
C PRO A 176 -4.23 15.37 12.22
N PRO A 177 -4.66 16.32 11.37
CA PRO A 177 -3.89 17.54 11.16
C PRO A 177 -3.74 18.27 12.50
N GLN A 178 -2.50 18.46 12.95
CA GLN A 178 -2.22 19.03 14.26
C GLN A 178 -2.40 20.56 14.29
N HIS A 179 -2.41 21.20 13.11
CA HIS A 179 -2.48 22.65 12.98
C HIS A 179 -3.49 23.06 11.89
N PRO A 180 -4.22 24.17 12.07
CA PRO A 180 -5.13 24.70 11.05
C PRO A 180 -4.48 24.96 9.69
N ILE A 181 -3.17 25.26 9.69
CA ILE A 181 -2.37 25.42 8.47
C ILE A 181 -2.39 24.13 7.64
N THR A 182 -2.31 22.96 8.28
CA THR A 182 -2.33 21.66 7.60
C THR A 182 -3.67 21.38 6.93
N ILE A 183 -4.79 21.84 7.52
CA ILE A 183 -6.12 21.71 6.90
C ILE A 183 -6.22 22.63 5.67
N ARG A 184 -5.75 23.87 5.77
CA ARG A 184 -5.75 24.82 4.65
C ARG A 184 -4.89 24.30 3.49
N ASP A 185 -3.70 23.78 3.78
CA ASP A 185 -2.80 23.23 2.78
C ASP A 185 -3.42 22.00 2.09
N GLU A 186 -4.19 21.18 2.82
CA GLU A 186 -4.92 20.05 2.23
C GLU A 186 -6.09 20.51 1.35
N LEU A 187 -6.85 21.53 1.75
CA LEU A 187 -7.90 22.12 0.90
C LEU A 187 -7.32 22.70 -0.39
N ALA A 188 -6.22 23.46 -0.30
CA ALA A 188 -5.53 23.98 -1.48
C ALA A 188 -5.00 22.84 -2.38
N THR A 189 -4.59 21.73 -1.76
CA THR A 189 -4.19 20.52 -2.49
C THR A 189 -5.37 19.90 -3.22
N MET A 190 -6.52 19.75 -2.56
CA MET A 190 -7.76 19.26 -3.18
C MET A 190 -8.15 20.11 -4.38
N GLU A 191 -8.23 21.43 -4.20
CA GLU A 191 -8.56 22.39 -5.26
C GLU A 191 -7.63 22.24 -6.47
N ALA A 192 -6.32 22.23 -6.25
CA ALA A 192 -5.36 22.11 -7.34
C ALA A 192 -5.51 20.77 -8.09
N LEU A 193 -5.81 19.68 -7.40
CA LEU A 193 -6.02 18.38 -8.00
C LEU A 193 -7.33 18.27 -8.80
N THR A 194 -8.35 19.10 -8.52
CA THR A 194 -9.62 19.09 -9.29
C THR A 194 -9.42 19.36 -10.78
N THR A 195 -8.30 19.99 -11.16
CA THR A 195 -7.93 20.23 -12.55
C THR A 195 -7.61 18.95 -13.33
N LEU A 196 -7.25 17.88 -12.63
CA LEU A 196 -6.82 16.60 -13.21
C LEU A 196 -7.73 15.42 -12.82
N TYR A 197 -8.43 15.54 -11.70
CA TYR A 197 -9.24 14.48 -11.12
C TYR A 197 -10.66 14.97 -10.86
N SER A 198 -11.64 14.22 -11.37
CA SER A 198 -13.05 14.48 -11.11
C SER A 198 -13.58 13.74 -9.88
N ARG A 199 -12.77 12.86 -9.28
CA ARG A 199 -13.12 12.06 -8.10
C ARG A 199 -11.91 11.87 -7.18
N PHE A 200 -12.18 11.86 -5.89
CA PHE A 200 -11.21 11.69 -4.82
C PHE A 200 -11.67 10.60 -3.85
N TRP A 201 -10.76 9.72 -3.49
CA TRP A 201 -10.96 8.77 -2.39
C TRP A 201 -10.03 9.13 -1.25
N TYR A 202 -10.62 9.60 -0.14
CA TYR A 202 -9.91 10.00 1.07
C TYR A 202 -9.97 8.88 2.10
N PHE A 203 -8.82 8.31 2.42
CA PHE A 203 -8.64 7.37 3.52
C PHE A 203 -8.06 8.11 4.72
N VAL A 204 -8.87 8.30 5.74
CA VAL A 204 -8.52 9.17 6.88
C VAL A 204 -8.52 8.41 8.19
N ASP A 205 -7.63 8.81 9.10
CA ASP A 205 -7.72 8.44 10.51
C ASP A 205 -9.08 8.91 11.06
N THR A 206 -9.74 8.07 11.86
CA THR A 206 -11.07 8.36 12.42
C THR A 206 -11.07 9.66 13.22
N ASN A 207 -9.97 10.00 13.90
CA ASN A 207 -9.84 11.24 14.65
C ASN A 207 -9.58 12.46 13.75
N ALA A 208 -9.18 12.26 12.49
CA ALA A 208 -8.98 13.32 11.50
C ALA A 208 -10.27 13.64 10.72
N TYR A 209 -11.17 12.68 10.59
CA TYR A 209 -12.34 12.74 9.71
C TYR A 209 -13.22 13.98 9.97
N THR A 210 -13.67 14.17 11.21
CA THR A 210 -14.61 15.26 11.56
C THR A 210 -14.04 16.64 11.25
N SER A 211 -12.76 16.87 11.50
CA SER A 211 -12.13 18.17 11.23
C SER A 211 -11.99 18.43 9.73
N LEU A 212 -11.67 17.40 8.94
CA LEU A 212 -11.55 17.53 7.49
C LEU A 212 -12.90 17.77 6.83
N ILE A 213 -13.92 16.96 7.13
CA ILE A 213 -15.25 17.13 6.52
C ILE A 213 -15.88 18.48 6.87
N THR A 214 -15.68 18.96 8.10
CA THR A 214 -16.13 20.31 8.50
C THR A 214 -15.43 21.38 7.67
N ALA A 215 -14.11 21.27 7.49
CA ALA A 215 -13.36 22.22 6.69
C ALA A 215 -13.76 22.22 5.20
N VAL A 216 -14.06 21.04 4.62
CA VAL A 216 -14.58 20.95 3.25
C VAL A 216 -15.96 21.61 3.14
N ARG A 217 -16.86 21.37 4.11
CA ARG A 217 -18.19 22.00 4.14
C ARG A 217 -18.11 23.52 4.26
N ASP A 218 -17.26 24.02 5.16
CA ASP A 218 -17.04 25.45 5.34
C ASP A 218 -16.46 26.08 4.07
N HIS A 219 -15.53 25.39 3.39
CA HIS A 219 -15.00 25.81 2.10
C HIS A 219 -16.10 25.88 1.03
N ASP A 220 -16.89 24.81 0.87
CA ASP A 220 -17.96 24.70 -0.12
C ASP A 220 -19.06 25.76 0.05
N ALA A 221 -19.29 26.22 1.27
CA ALA A 221 -20.22 27.31 1.58
C ALA A 221 -19.73 28.68 1.08
N THR A 222 -18.44 28.83 0.80
CA THR A 222 -17.82 30.10 0.38
C THR A 222 -17.49 30.19 -1.11
N VAL A 223 -17.58 29.07 -1.83
CA VAL A 223 -17.24 28.98 -3.27
C VAL A 223 -18.47 28.78 -4.14
N ASN A 224 -18.30 29.02 -5.45
CA ASN A 224 -19.37 28.74 -6.43
C ASN A 224 -19.70 27.24 -6.48
N PRO A 225 -20.95 26.83 -6.76
CA PRO A 225 -21.35 25.44 -6.85
C PRO A 225 -20.46 24.56 -7.74
N ASP A 226 -20.01 25.08 -8.89
CA ASP A 226 -19.14 24.36 -9.84
C ASP A 226 -17.71 24.12 -9.31
N LYS A 227 -17.35 24.74 -8.18
CA LYS A 227 -16.04 24.60 -7.52
C LYS A 227 -16.11 23.85 -6.19
N GLN A 228 -17.29 23.33 -5.83
CA GLN A 228 -17.45 22.57 -4.60
C GLN A 228 -16.66 21.27 -4.64
N LEU A 229 -16.01 20.96 -3.53
CA LEU A 229 -15.18 19.78 -3.37
C LEU A 229 -15.99 18.57 -2.90
N SER A 230 -16.97 18.77 -2.01
CA SER A 230 -17.74 17.66 -1.39
C SER A 230 -18.33 16.68 -2.41
N PRO A 231 -18.95 17.11 -3.53
CA PRO A 231 -19.54 16.18 -4.49
C PRO A 231 -18.52 15.26 -5.18
N CYS A 232 -17.23 15.61 -5.13
CA CYS A 232 -16.16 14.86 -5.76
C CYS A 232 -15.45 13.89 -4.79
N ILE A 233 -15.77 13.91 -3.49
CA ILE A 233 -15.02 13.19 -2.46
C ILE A 233 -15.85 12.02 -1.89
N ALA A 234 -15.27 10.82 -1.95
CA ALA A 234 -15.69 9.69 -1.13
C ALA A 234 -14.75 9.52 0.06
N TRP A 235 -15.31 9.40 1.26
CA TRP A 235 -14.56 9.27 2.51
C TRP A 235 -14.55 7.82 3.01
N PHE A 236 -13.39 7.38 3.49
CA PHE A 236 -13.14 6.07 4.07
C PHE A 236 -12.32 6.22 5.34
N THR A 237 -12.58 5.41 6.37
CA THR A 237 -11.72 5.39 7.56
C THR A 237 -10.58 4.38 7.37
N LEU A 238 -9.43 4.63 7.98
CA LEU A 238 -8.31 3.68 8.01
C LEU A 238 -8.56 2.46 8.92
N GLU A 239 -9.59 2.51 9.75
CA GLU A 239 -9.92 1.48 10.74
C GLU A 239 -10.88 0.42 10.17
N THR A 240 -11.79 0.80 9.29
CA THR A 240 -12.72 -0.10 8.61
C THR A 240 -12.21 -0.47 7.22
N GLN A 241 -11.71 -1.72 7.07
CA GLN A 241 -11.31 -2.28 5.76
C GLN A 241 -12.51 -2.58 4.83
N GLU A 242 -13.74 -2.30 5.28
CA GLU A 242 -14.92 -2.33 4.43
C GLU A 242 -14.97 -1.06 3.60
N ILE A 243 -14.83 -1.20 2.29
CA ILE A 243 -15.02 -0.12 1.32
C ILE A 243 -16.53 0.12 1.24
N GLN A 244 -17.07 0.80 2.24
CA GLN A 244 -18.39 1.39 2.21
C GLN A 244 -18.16 2.89 2.12
N GLU A 245 -18.71 3.50 1.07
CA GLU A 245 -18.86 4.95 1.03
C GLU A 245 -19.60 5.34 2.30
N ILE A 246 -19.00 6.21 3.13
CA ILE A 246 -19.70 6.76 4.28
C ILE A 246 -20.85 7.57 3.67
N GLY A 247 -22.03 6.96 3.61
CA GLY A 247 -23.24 7.59 3.08
C GLY A 247 -23.42 8.93 3.75
N GLU A 248 -23.89 9.92 2.98
CA GLU A 248 -24.16 11.26 3.46
C GLU A 248 -24.78 11.20 4.86
N VAL A 249 -24.04 11.70 5.86
CA VAL A 249 -24.66 12.04 7.13
C VAL A 249 -25.51 13.27 6.84
N SER A 250 -26.73 13.02 6.38
CA SER A 250 -27.84 13.95 6.47
C SER A 250 -28.05 14.32 7.95
N PRO A 251 -28.45 15.57 8.21
CA PRO A 251 -28.18 16.32 9.45
C PRO A 251 -28.64 15.67 10.75
#